data_AF-A0A7L2B4X0-F1
#
_entry.id   AF-A0A7L2B4X0-F1
#
_cell.length_a   1.000
_cell.length_b   1.000
_cell.length_c   1.000
_cell.angle_alpha   90.00
_cell.angle_beta   90.00
_cell.angle_gamma   90.00
#
_symmetry.space_group_name_H-M   'P 1'
#
loop_
_entity.id
_entity.type
_entity.pdbx_description
1 polymer ?
#
loop_
_entity_poly.entity_id
_entity_poly.type
_entity_poly.pdbx_seq_one_letter_code
_entity_poly.pdbx_strand_id
1 'polypeptide(L)'
;QLCEKFTVCENSMEILVRNNLNLPKLTEEDGDFLAFLSLQDKCLKKISSGLYTFQPYLEYIRDTFATERQNVELLCYSTQHLARTLRQMVTNPDEVIIPDPATQASLRAKLKSNKTWIEKITIHLILRDFTSFMEKTVRAIRYLKNTRSFSV
;
A
#
# COMPACT_ATOMS: atom_id res chain seq x y z
N GLN A 1 -0.10 -6.61 18.32
CA GLN A 1 0.38 -7.96 17.96
C GLN A 1 1.83 -8.02 17.52
N LEU A 2 2.25 -7.52 16.34
CA LEU A 2 3.67 -7.60 15.92
C LEU A 2 4.63 -6.90 16.89
N CYS A 3 4.29 -5.67 17.32
CA CYS A 3 5.11 -4.91 18.27
C CYS A 3 5.25 -5.62 19.64
N GLU A 4 4.15 -6.17 20.15
CA GLU A 4 4.11 -6.87 21.44
C GLU A 4 4.85 -8.21 21.39
N LYS A 5 4.71 -8.96 20.30
CA LYS A 5 5.34 -10.29 20.15
C LYS A 5 6.83 -10.23 19.88
N PHE A 6 7.33 -9.14 19.29
CA PHE A 6 8.69 -9.11 18.73
C PHE A 6 9.54 -7.89 19.10
N THR A 7 9.01 -6.92 19.86
CA THR A 7 9.75 -5.71 20.32
C THR A 7 10.47 -4.96 19.18
N VAL A 8 9.84 -4.88 18.00
CA VAL A 8 10.48 -4.36 16.75
C VAL A 8 10.15 -2.88 16.49
N CYS A 9 9.24 -2.29 17.27
CA CYS A 9 8.66 -0.97 16.95
C CYS A 9 9.46 0.20 17.57
N GLU A 10 10.66 -0.06 18.09
CA GLU A 10 11.61 1.00 18.44
C GLU A 10 12.35 1.46 17.17
N ASN A 11 12.20 2.74 16.81
CA ASN A 11 12.67 3.37 15.56
C ASN A 11 14.18 3.24 15.23
N SER A 12 15.01 2.66 16.11
CA SER A 12 16.48 2.77 16.03
C SER A 12 17.13 2.00 14.86
N MET A 13 16.47 0.96 14.33
CA MET A 13 17.05 0.03 13.34
C MET A 13 16.40 0.12 11.94
N GLU A 14 15.40 0.99 11.78
CA GLU A 14 14.58 1.09 10.57
C GLU A 14 15.31 1.63 9.34
N ILE A 15 16.34 2.46 9.56
CA ILE A 15 17.10 3.13 8.50
C ILE A 15 17.86 2.12 7.63
N LEU A 16 18.30 0.99 8.21
CA LEU A 16 19.09 -0.02 7.49
C LEU A 16 18.24 -0.84 6.50
N VAL A 17 16.96 -1.05 6.78
CA VAL A 17 16.06 -1.89 5.95
C VAL A 17 15.32 -1.06 4.89
N ARG A 18 15.08 0.24 5.15
CA ARG A 18 14.37 1.14 4.24
C ARG A 18 15.02 1.26 2.85
N ASN A 19 16.34 1.16 2.73
CA ASN A 19 17.05 1.27 1.45
C ASN A 19 16.70 0.16 0.44
N ASN A 20 16.06 -0.93 0.88
CA ASN A 20 15.75 -2.08 0.02
C ASN A 20 14.27 -2.23 -0.34
N LEU A 21 13.40 -1.35 0.18
CA LEU A 21 11.94 -1.43 -0.01
C LEU A 21 11.44 -0.26 -0.88
N ASN A 22 10.82 -0.59 -2.01
CA ASN A 22 10.17 0.39 -2.88
C ASN A 22 8.68 0.44 -2.54
N LEU A 23 8.34 1.03 -1.39
CA LEU A 23 6.97 1.14 -0.92
C LEU A 23 6.29 2.40 -1.49
N PRO A 24 5.04 2.29 -1.98
CA PRO A 24 4.28 3.45 -2.42
C PRO A 24 4.11 4.48 -1.30
N LYS A 25 4.26 5.74 -1.67
CA LYS A 25 3.98 6.89 -0.80
C LYS A 25 3.04 7.84 -1.55
N LEU A 26 2.15 8.47 -0.79
CA LEU A 26 1.36 9.61 -1.24
C LEU A 26 2.07 10.88 -0.72
N THR A 27 2.52 11.75 -1.62
CA THR A 27 3.16 13.04 -1.32
C THR A 27 2.19 14.20 -1.51
N GLU A 28 2.51 15.39 -0.99
CA GLU A 28 1.68 16.60 -1.15
C GLU A 28 1.56 17.02 -2.63
N GLU A 29 2.59 16.77 -3.43
CA GLU A 29 2.61 16.99 -4.89
C GLU A 29 1.62 16.08 -5.67
N ASP A 30 1.18 14.98 -5.05
CA ASP A 30 0.09 14.15 -5.60
C ASP A 30 -1.29 14.80 -5.34
N GLY A 31 -1.37 15.93 -4.63
CA GLY A 31 -2.59 16.61 -4.19
C GLY A 31 -2.58 18.15 -4.30
N ASP A 32 -1.63 18.78 -5.00
CA ASP A 32 -1.60 20.25 -5.10
C ASP A 32 -2.68 20.82 -6.07
N PHE A 33 -3.32 21.87 -5.57
CA PHE A 33 -4.59 22.48 -5.98
C PHE A 33 -4.39 23.33 -7.24
N LEU A 34 -5.03 23.00 -8.39
CA LEU A 34 -5.42 24.00 -9.42
C LEU A 34 -6.22 23.42 -10.61
N ALA A 35 -6.39 22.10 -10.74
CA ALA A 35 -7.32 21.50 -11.71
C ALA A 35 -8.12 20.34 -11.07
N PHE A 36 -9.31 20.66 -10.57
CA PHE A 36 -10.11 19.82 -9.68
C PHE A 36 -10.42 18.40 -10.22
N LEU A 37 -10.74 18.26 -11.51
CA LEU A 37 -11.08 16.95 -12.12
C LEU A 37 -9.85 16.11 -12.48
N SER A 38 -8.80 16.72 -13.04
CA SER A 38 -7.56 16.01 -13.36
C SER A 38 -6.81 15.61 -12.09
N LEU A 39 -6.92 16.39 -11.01
CA LEU A 39 -6.39 16.03 -9.69
C LEU A 39 -7.16 14.85 -9.08
N GLN A 40 -8.50 14.80 -9.23
CA GLN A 40 -9.29 13.66 -8.78
C GLN A 40 -8.91 12.36 -9.50
N ASP A 41 -8.80 12.41 -10.83
CA ASP A 41 -8.45 11.24 -11.64
C ASP A 41 -7.00 10.79 -11.37
N LYS A 42 -6.04 11.73 -11.31
CA LYS A 42 -4.64 11.46 -10.95
C LYS A 42 -4.52 10.86 -9.56
N CYS A 43 -5.27 11.38 -8.59
CA CYS A 43 -5.30 10.88 -7.21
C CYS A 43 -5.83 9.44 -7.16
N LEU A 44 -6.97 9.16 -7.81
CA LEU A 44 -7.55 7.82 -7.88
C LEU A 44 -6.61 6.82 -8.58
N LYS A 45 -5.97 7.20 -9.69
CA LYS A 45 -4.96 6.39 -10.39
C LYS A 45 -3.78 6.08 -9.47
N LYS A 46 -3.25 7.07 -8.75
CA LYS A 46 -2.14 6.92 -7.82
C LYS A 46 -2.50 5.98 -6.66
N ILE A 47 -3.67 6.17 -6.06
CA ILE A 47 -4.15 5.31 -4.97
C ILE A 47 -4.29 3.88 -5.47
N SER A 48 -4.99 3.68 -6.58
CA SER A 48 -5.19 2.34 -7.16
C SER A 48 -3.86 1.65 -7.48
N SER A 49 -2.92 2.36 -8.10
CA SER A 49 -1.59 1.84 -8.45
C SER A 49 -0.80 1.47 -7.20
N GLY A 50 -0.87 2.31 -6.16
CA GLY A 50 -0.24 2.05 -4.87
C GLY A 50 -0.78 0.78 -4.21
N LEU A 51 -2.10 0.60 -4.21
CA LEU A 51 -2.73 -0.61 -3.65
C LEU A 51 -2.30 -1.88 -4.38
N TYR A 52 -2.22 -1.86 -5.73
CA TYR A 52 -1.66 -2.98 -6.49
C TYR A 52 -0.18 -3.22 -6.17
N THR A 53 0.60 -2.16 -5.95
CA THR A 53 2.01 -2.28 -5.58
C THR A 53 2.21 -2.86 -4.18
N PHE A 54 1.30 -2.60 -3.23
CA PHE A 54 1.35 -3.21 -1.91
C PHE A 54 1.01 -4.71 -1.89
N GLN A 55 0.26 -5.20 -2.88
CA GLN A 55 -0.24 -6.57 -2.91
C GLN A 55 0.84 -7.66 -2.72
N PRO A 56 1.95 -7.70 -3.49
CA PRO A 56 3.01 -8.70 -3.27
C PRO A 56 3.68 -8.60 -1.89
N TYR A 57 3.71 -7.42 -1.27
CA TYR A 57 4.23 -7.25 0.09
C TYR A 57 3.28 -7.83 1.14
N LEU A 58 1.97 -7.62 0.99
CA LEU A 58 0.95 -8.20 1.87
C LEU A 58 0.90 -9.73 1.75
N GLU A 59 1.06 -10.26 0.54
CA GLU A 59 1.18 -11.71 0.31
C GLU A 59 2.42 -12.30 0.97
N TYR A 60 3.56 -11.59 0.93
CA TYR A 60 4.75 -11.98 1.68
C TYR A 60 4.47 -12.04 3.19
N ILE A 61 3.82 -11.01 3.75
CA ILE A 61 3.43 -11.00 5.17
C ILE A 61 2.51 -12.18 5.49
N ARG A 62 1.52 -12.47 4.64
CA ARG A 62 0.60 -13.60 4.83
C ARG A 62 1.38 -14.92 4.91
N ASP A 63 2.34 -15.11 4.01
CA ASP A 63 3.15 -16.33 3.96
C ASP A 63 4.04 -16.48 5.21
N THR A 64 4.46 -15.37 5.83
CA THR A 64 5.29 -15.38 7.04
C THR A 64 4.48 -15.56 8.34
N PHE A 65 3.25 -15.04 8.43
CA PHE A 65 2.45 -15.14 9.65
C PHE A 65 1.67 -16.45 9.70
N ALA A 66 2.04 -17.33 10.63
CA ALA A 66 1.31 -18.58 10.85
C ALA A 66 -0.01 -18.37 11.62
N THR A 67 0.01 -17.55 12.68
CA THR A 67 -1.14 -17.38 13.60
C THR A 67 -2.17 -16.36 13.13
N GLU A 68 -1.74 -15.26 12.51
CA GLU A 68 -2.61 -14.18 12.05
C GLU A 68 -2.92 -14.29 10.55
N ARG A 69 -2.61 -15.43 9.93
CA ARG A 69 -2.72 -15.65 8.49
C ARG A 69 -4.06 -15.20 7.93
N GLN A 70 -5.16 -15.57 8.60
CA GLN A 70 -6.52 -15.22 8.18
C GLN A 70 -6.77 -13.70 8.18
N ASN A 71 -6.23 -12.96 9.15
CA ASN A 71 -6.35 -11.50 9.18
C ASN A 71 -5.60 -10.87 7.99
N VAL A 72 -4.43 -11.41 7.66
CA VAL A 72 -3.65 -10.92 6.51
C VAL A 72 -4.29 -11.33 5.19
N GLU A 73 -4.94 -12.49 5.10
CA GLU A 73 -5.72 -12.91 3.93
C GLU A 73 -6.89 -11.95 3.67
N LEU A 74 -7.65 -11.59 4.72
CA LEU A 74 -8.71 -10.58 4.63
C LEU A 74 -8.14 -9.21 4.21
N LEU A 75 -6.97 -8.84 4.73
CA LEU A 75 -6.29 -7.60 4.34
C LEU A 75 -5.88 -7.60 2.86
N CYS A 76 -5.32 -8.71 2.36
CA CYS A 76 -4.96 -8.88 0.95
C CYS A 76 -6.20 -8.75 0.06
N TYR A 77 -7.26 -9.50 0.39
CA TYR A 77 -8.52 -9.47 -0.35
C TYR A 77 -9.13 -8.07 -0.38
N SER A 78 -9.24 -7.41 0.78
CA SER A 78 -9.84 -6.08 0.90
C SER A 78 -9.03 -5.02 0.15
N THR A 79 -7.70 -5.11 0.21
CA THR A 79 -6.79 -4.22 -0.53
C THR A 79 -6.95 -4.39 -2.03
N GLN A 80 -6.98 -5.64 -2.52
CA GLN A 80 -7.18 -5.94 -3.94
C GLN A 80 -8.57 -5.49 -4.42
N HIS A 81 -9.59 -5.72 -3.60
CA HIS A 81 -10.95 -5.29 -3.91
C HIS A 81 -11.03 -3.76 -4.01
N LEU A 82 -10.46 -3.03 -3.05
CA LEU A 82 -10.38 -1.57 -3.10
C LEU A 82 -9.62 -1.07 -4.34
N ALA A 83 -8.48 -1.69 -4.68
CA ALA A 83 -7.70 -1.33 -5.87
C ALA A 83 -8.54 -1.49 -7.14
N ARG A 84 -9.27 -2.60 -7.29
CA ARG A 84 -10.16 -2.84 -8.42
C ARG A 84 -11.29 -1.81 -8.50
N THR A 85 -11.93 -1.52 -7.37
CA THR A 85 -13.00 -0.54 -7.29
C THR A 85 -12.52 0.85 -7.68
N LEU A 86 -11.36 1.28 -7.19
CA LEU A 86 -10.79 2.60 -7.55
C LEU A 86 -10.35 2.65 -9.01
N ARG A 87 -9.81 1.55 -9.55
CA ARG A 87 -9.50 1.43 -10.99
C ARG A 87 -10.75 1.56 -11.88
N GLN A 88 -11.93 1.15 -11.41
CA GLN A 88 -13.17 1.36 -12.14
C GLN A 88 -13.70 2.80 -12.07
N MET A 89 -13.20 3.59 -11.12
CA MET A 89 -13.61 4.99 -10.92
C MET A 89 -12.73 6.00 -11.66
N VAL A 90 -11.59 5.57 -12.23
CA VAL A 90 -10.72 6.43 -13.04
C VAL A 90 -11.23 6.50 -14.48
N THR A 91 -10.94 7.62 -15.14
CA THR A 91 -11.31 7.91 -16.53
C THR A 91 -10.64 6.93 -17.49
N ASN A 92 -9.37 6.60 -17.23
CA ASN A 92 -8.61 5.62 -18.00
C ASN A 92 -8.02 4.54 -17.09
N PRO A 93 -8.66 3.37 -16.98
CA PRO A 93 -8.19 2.24 -16.17
C PRO A 93 -6.82 1.67 -16.57
N ASP A 94 -6.36 1.92 -17.80
CA ASP A 94 -5.10 1.36 -18.31
C ASP A 94 -3.87 2.17 -17.90
N GLU A 95 -4.06 3.41 -17.42
CA GLU A 95 -3.00 4.21 -16.81
C GLU A 95 -2.73 3.83 -15.35
N VAL A 96 -3.50 2.92 -14.77
CA VAL A 96 -3.22 2.37 -13.45
C VAL A 96 -2.04 1.41 -13.54
N ILE A 97 -0.97 1.71 -12.81
CA ILE A 97 0.24 0.89 -12.79
C ILE A 97 -0.02 -0.35 -11.96
N ILE A 98 0.05 -1.52 -12.59
CA ILE A 98 -0.05 -2.82 -11.96
C ILE A 98 1.29 -3.53 -12.17
N PRO A 99 2.03 -3.89 -11.11
CA PRO A 99 3.28 -4.63 -11.25
C PRO A 99 3.03 -5.96 -11.97
N ASP A 100 3.86 -6.31 -12.95
CA ASP A 100 3.72 -7.56 -13.67
C ASP A 100 4.05 -8.77 -12.77
N PRO A 101 3.56 -9.98 -13.11
CA PRO A 101 3.77 -11.17 -12.29
C PRO A 101 5.23 -11.51 -12.01
N ALA A 102 6.15 -11.25 -12.95
CA ALA A 102 7.57 -11.55 -12.79
C ALA A 102 8.22 -10.58 -11.79
N THR A 103 7.91 -9.29 -11.87
CA THR A 103 8.35 -8.29 -10.89
C THR A 103 7.85 -8.61 -9.48
N GLN A 104 6.58 -9.01 -9.35
CA GLN A 104 6.01 -9.44 -8.06
C GLN A 104 6.72 -10.68 -7.49
N ALA A 105 6.98 -11.68 -8.35
CA ALA A 105 7.67 -12.90 -7.93
C ALA A 105 9.11 -12.63 -7.49
N SER A 106 9.85 -11.82 -8.25
CA SER A 106 11.22 -11.39 -7.93
C SER A 106 11.29 -10.66 -6.59
N LEU A 107 10.35 -9.74 -6.36
CA LEU A 107 10.22 -9.03 -5.08
C LEU A 107 9.99 -10.00 -3.92
N ARG A 108 9.03 -10.93 -4.04
CA ARG A 108 8.75 -11.91 -2.98
C ARG A 108 9.94 -12.83 -2.70
N ALA A 109 10.67 -13.24 -3.74
CA ALA A 109 11.89 -14.04 -3.59
C ALA A 109 12.98 -13.27 -2.83
N LYS A 110 13.20 -12.00 -3.18
CA LYS A 110 14.12 -11.11 -2.47
C LYS A 110 13.74 -10.97 -1.00
N LEU A 111 12.46 -10.75 -0.69
CA LEU A 111 11.98 -10.62 0.69
C LEU A 111 12.18 -11.91 1.50
N LYS A 112 11.88 -13.08 0.91
CA LYS A 112 12.06 -14.40 1.55
C LYS A 112 13.52 -14.79 1.78
N SER A 113 14.48 -14.17 1.09
CA SER A 113 15.91 -14.42 1.29
C SER A 113 16.50 -13.75 2.55
N ASN A 114 15.71 -12.91 3.24
CA ASN A 114 16.17 -12.19 4.43
C ASN A 114 16.31 -13.09 5.67
N LYS A 115 17.25 -12.74 6.56
CA LYS A 115 17.37 -13.37 7.89
C LYS A 115 16.12 -13.07 8.73
N THR A 116 15.74 -13.97 9.64
CA THR A 116 14.52 -13.88 10.48
C THR A 116 14.36 -12.55 11.24
N TRP A 117 15.45 -11.96 11.75
CA TRP A 117 15.41 -10.63 12.38
C TRP A 117 15.07 -9.51 11.38
N ILE A 118 15.68 -9.54 10.19
CA ILE A 118 15.45 -8.57 9.11
C ILE A 118 14.03 -8.75 8.55
N GLU A 119 13.54 -9.98 8.47
CA GLU A 119 12.16 -10.29 8.09
C GLU A 119 11.15 -9.56 9.00
N LYS A 120 11.33 -9.65 10.33
CA LYS A 120 10.42 -8.99 11.28
C LYS A 120 10.43 -7.47 11.15
N ILE A 121 11.60 -6.84 10.98
CA ILE A 121 11.71 -5.39 10.73
C ILE A 121 11.04 -5.03 9.40
N THR A 122 11.30 -5.81 8.35
CA THR A 122 10.73 -5.60 7.01
C THR A 122 9.21 -5.61 7.06
N ILE A 123 8.62 -6.59 7.75
CA ILE A 123 7.18 -6.69 7.97
C ILE A 123 6.65 -5.46 8.71
N HIS A 124 7.31 -5.04 9.79
CA HIS A 124 6.90 -3.86 10.55
C HIS A 124 6.84 -2.61 9.66
N LEU A 125 7.89 -2.39 8.87
CA LEU A 125 7.98 -1.26 7.95
C LEU A 125 6.89 -1.29 6.88
N ILE A 126 6.63 -2.46 6.28
CA ILE A 126 5.55 -2.63 5.29
C ILE A 126 4.20 -2.27 5.91
N LEU A 127 3.88 -2.83 7.09
CA LEU A 127 2.58 -2.60 7.74
C LEU A 127 2.40 -1.14 8.17
N ARG A 128 3.46 -0.50 8.67
CA ARG A 128 3.42 0.91 9.05
C ARG A 128 3.20 1.81 7.83
N ASP A 129 3.98 1.61 6.78
CA ASP A 129 3.89 2.43 5.56
C ASP A 129 2.55 2.18 4.84
N PHE A 130 2.05 0.93 4.86
CA PHE A 130 0.70 0.60 4.39
C PHE A 130 -0.39 1.31 5.20
N THR A 131 -0.28 1.33 6.53
CA THR A 131 -1.22 2.05 7.40
C THR A 131 -1.24 3.54 7.07
N SER A 132 -0.07 4.18 6.97
CA SER A 132 0.04 5.60 6.58
C SER A 132 -0.54 5.87 5.20
N PHE A 133 -0.32 4.97 4.24
CA PHE A 133 -0.92 5.06 2.91
C PHE A 133 -2.45 4.98 2.97
N MET A 134 -3.01 4.08 3.77
CA MET A 134 -4.45 3.92 3.94
C MET A 134 -5.10 5.12 4.64
N GLU A 135 -4.46 5.72 5.64
CA GLU A 135 -4.93 6.94 6.30
C GLU A 135 -5.08 8.09 5.30
N LYS A 136 -4.07 8.28 4.45
CA LYS A 136 -4.10 9.28 3.37
C LYS A 136 -5.15 8.94 2.31
N THR A 137 -5.29 7.67 1.95
CA THR A 137 -6.31 7.18 1.02
C THR A 137 -7.72 7.50 1.51
N VAL A 138 -8.01 7.24 2.78
CA VAL A 138 -9.32 7.55 3.37
C VAL A 138 -9.62 9.06 3.34
N ARG A 139 -8.63 9.90 3.67
CA ARG A 139 -8.78 11.36 3.59
C ARG A 139 -9.05 11.82 2.16
N ALA A 140 -8.29 11.31 1.19
CA ALA A 140 -8.48 11.62 -0.23
C ALA A 140 -9.87 11.20 -0.72
N ILE A 141 -10.30 9.96 -0.48
CA ILE A 141 -11.62 9.47 -0.90
C ILE A 141 -12.76 10.29 -0.27
N ARG A 142 -12.65 10.67 1.02
CA ARG A 142 -13.63 11.55 1.67
C ARG A 142 -13.72 12.91 0.99
N TYR A 143 -12.58 13.51 0.68
CA TYR A 143 -12.53 14.77 -0.05
C TYR A 143 -13.23 14.63 -1.41
N LEU A 144 -12.89 13.59 -2.18
CA LEU A 144 -13.51 13.30 -3.49
C LEU A 144 -15.03 13.07 -3.41
N LYS A 145 -15.52 12.41 -2.36
CA LYS A 145 -16.96 12.18 -2.16
C LYS A 145 -17.69 13.49 -1.88
N ASN A 146 -17.15 14.31 -0.97
CA ASN A 146 -17.77 15.57 -0.59
C ASN A 146 -17.78 16.57 -1.73
N THR A 147 -16.78 16.55 -2.60
CA THR A 147 -16.71 17.49 -3.72
C THR A 147 -17.61 17.08 -4.89
N ARG A 148 -17.86 15.78 -5.10
CA ARG A 148 -18.90 15.31 -6.05
C ARG A 148 -20.33 15.66 -5.64
N SER A 149 -20.62 15.82 -4.35
CA SER A 149 -21.96 16.24 -3.88
C SER A 149 -22.27 17.72 -4.07
N PHE A 150 -21.27 18.57 -4.39
CA PHE A 150 -21.49 19.99 -4.72
C PHE A 150 -21.69 20.25 -6.22
N SER A 151 -21.85 19.19 -7.02
CA SER A 151 -22.08 19.27 -8.47
C SER A 151 -23.55 19.08 -8.88
N VAL A 152 -24.50 19.38 -7.98
CA VAL A 152 -25.95 19.37 -8.23
C VAL A 152 -26.47 20.80 -8.28
#